data_AF-A0A955DNN6-F1
#
_entry.id   AF-A0A955DNN6-F1
#
_cell.length_a   1.000
_cell.length_b   1.000
_cell.length_c   1.000
_cell.angle_alpha   90.00
_cell.angle_beta   90.00
_cell.angle_gamma   90.00
#
_symmetry.space_group_name_H-M   'P 1'
#
loop_
_entity.id
_entity.type
_entity.pdbx_description
1 polymer ?
#
loop_
_entity_poly.entity_id
_entity_poly.type
_entity_poly.pdbx_seq_one_letter_code
_entity_poly.pdbx_strand_id
1 'polypeptide(L)'
;MHDAQTTEKRRIPPFRTVFVIGVLAVIGFSIVVTLLTWAFRGDQTPVDYASEFCALVRATQGTKTNGFSDLDRAIRLVEAPAFWVNADDTSLARPKGCAYDPDGFDHAVLSYGDALDVGCMTYERAMVQRFADRGVNDLIDRAAEADVISREIESLFDPSADSTQPLWSRLNLSDLGWLRRISYVYVVAMRLAVLEDDEETYVDDLRRALTLQRAGTEQFTIVEQLVATAISSRTFGELMMQLQERRFRADTLENIAGLLNDDRICPDIRRAVDGESVFVRDVIQWLYADVNGRSVTVNLSRLNSMLTFMPPDRGMDAPMSSFGGALIESHQKTLDRLGEFEKELKRYTGLNAIEQSNDPFDPDQALQALPARQPILKLMSATWVSAIQSTQSARQTIDAARIIVAIERYRAESGELPPDLTALVPKYLEAVPTDVITGTSFMYAKTSLLSNGYALWSVGLNGT
;
A
#
# COMPACT_ATOMS: atom_id res chain seq x y z
N MET A 1 -71.41 65.04 26.75
CA MET A 1 -70.58 64.18 25.89
C MET A 1 -69.75 63.31 26.81
N HIS A 2 -70.09 62.02 26.84
CA HIS A 2 -69.44 60.98 27.62
C HIS A 2 -68.11 60.60 26.98
N ASP A 3 -67.04 60.57 27.76
CA ASP A 3 -65.83 59.81 27.44
C ASP A 3 -65.41 59.03 28.69
N ALA A 4 -65.72 57.73 28.67
CA ALA A 4 -65.37 56.78 29.72
C ALA A 4 -64.03 56.14 29.37
N GLN A 5 -62.94 56.64 29.97
CA GLN A 5 -61.66 55.95 29.93
C GLN A 5 -61.63 54.84 30.99
N THR A 6 -61.92 53.62 30.55
CA THR A 6 -61.66 52.39 31.31
C THR A 6 -60.16 52.18 31.45
N THR A 7 -59.64 52.40 32.65
CA THR A 7 -58.26 52.06 33.03
C THR A 7 -58.17 50.55 33.28
N GLU A 8 -57.86 49.80 32.23
CA GLU A 8 -57.59 48.37 32.30
C GLU A 8 -56.27 48.13 33.07
N LYS A 9 -56.41 47.69 34.32
CA LYS A 9 -55.30 47.39 35.24
C LYS A 9 -54.57 46.14 34.73
N ARG A 10 -53.57 46.30 33.85
CA ARG A 10 -52.69 45.21 33.40
C ARG A 10 -52.01 44.56 34.61
N ARG A 11 -52.51 43.40 35.03
CA ARG A 11 -51.87 42.53 36.02
C ARG A 11 -50.59 41.96 35.41
N ILE A 12 -49.45 42.59 35.68
CA ILE A 12 -48.14 41.99 35.40
C ILE A 12 -48.05 40.72 36.27
N PRO A 13 -47.87 39.52 35.68
CA PRO A 13 -47.71 38.31 36.47
C PRO A 13 -46.46 38.45 37.38
N PRO A 14 -46.51 37.98 38.63
CA PRO A 14 -45.38 38.10 39.53
C PRO A 14 -44.18 37.40 38.91
N PHE A 15 -43.03 38.08 38.86
CA PHE A 15 -41.78 37.63 38.23
C PHE A 15 -41.42 36.17 38.58
N ARG A 16 -41.73 35.72 39.80
CA ARG A 16 -41.57 34.34 40.26
C ARG A 16 -42.34 33.31 39.42
N THR A 17 -43.56 33.61 38.98
CA THR A 17 -44.36 32.70 38.15
C THR A 17 -43.80 32.58 36.74
N VAL A 18 -43.36 33.69 36.14
CA VAL A 18 -42.73 33.68 34.80
C VAL A 18 -41.40 32.91 34.83
N PHE A 19 -40.60 33.11 35.89
CA PHE A 19 -39.34 32.39 36.08
C PHE A 19 -39.54 30.88 36.24
N VAL A 20 -40.49 30.45 37.08
CA VAL A 20 -40.79 29.03 37.30
C VAL A 20 -41.30 28.36 36.02
N ILE A 21 -42.17 29.03 35.26
CA ILE A 21 -42.65 28.51 33.96
C ILE A 21 -41.48 28.38 32.97
N GLY A 22 -40.58 29.36 32.90
CA GLY A 22 -39.39 29.30 32.05
C GLY A 22 -38.47 28.12 32.38
N VAL A 23 -38.19 27.91 33.67
CA VAL A 23 -37.35 26.78 34.12
C VAL A 23 -38.02 25.44 33.80
N LEU A 24 -39.31 25.28 34.05
CA LEU A 24 -40.04 24.06 33.73
C LEU A 24 -40.10 23.79 32.22
N ALA A 25 -40.21 24.83 31.39
CA ALA A 25 -40.18 24.68 29.94
C ALA A 25 -38.80 24.20 29.43
N VAL A 26 -37.71 24.72 29.99
CA VAL A 26 -36.33 24.28 29.66
C VAL A 26 -36.10 22.83 30.08
N ILE A 27 -36.53 22.45 31.29
CA ILE A 27 -36.44 21.07 31.78
C ILE A 27 -37.28 20.13 30.91
N GLY A 28 -38.53 20.51 30.60
CA GLY A 28 -39.42 19.74 29.74
C GLY A 28 -38.85 19.56 28.32
N PHE A 29 -38.29 20.62 27.74
CA PHE A 29 -37.62 20.55 26.44
C PHE A 29 -36.38 19.64 26.50
N SER A 30 -35.55 19.73 27.55
CA SER A 30 -34.39 18.86 27.72
C SER A 30 -34.77 17.38 27.89
N ILE A 31 -35.85 17.08 28.63
CA ILE A 31 -36.38 15.71 28.77
C ILE A 31 -36.91 15.19 27.45
N VAL A 32 -37.68 15.99 26.71
CA VAL A 32 -38.20 15.61 25.39
C VAL A 32 -37.05 15.36 24.41
N VAL A 33 -36.05 16.24 24.36
CA VAL A 33 -34.86 16.02 23.52
C VAL A 33 -34.15 14.73 23.94
N THR A 34 -33.93 14.49 25.23
CA THR A 34 -33.26 13.27 25.72
C THR A 34 -34.06 12.01 25.39
N LEU A 35 -35.38 12.02 25.56
CA LEU A 35 -36.25 10.88 25.24
C LEU A 35 -36.36 10.66 23.74
N LEU A 36 -36.38 11.71 22.91
CA LEU A 36 -36.31 11.58 21.46
C LEU A 36 -34.94 11.03 21.06
N THR A 37 -33.84 11.54 21.62
CA THR A 37 -32.49 11.01 21.36
C THR A 37 -32.36 9.54 21.79
N TRP A 38 -33.02 9.13 22.88
CA TRP A 38 -33.03 7.74 23.33
C TRP A 38 -33.95 6.85 22.49
N ALA A 39 -35.20 7.27 22.21
CA ALA A 39 -36.15 6.52 21.40
C ALA A 39 -35.74 6.42 19.92
N PHE A 40 -34.90 7.35 19.46
CA PHE A 40 -34.33 7.36 18.12
C PHE A 40 -32.88 6.87 18.05
N ARG A 41 -32.24 6.56 19.19
CA ARG A 41 -31.04 5.70 19.22
C ARG A 41 -31.53 4.30 18.85
N GLY A 42 -31.45 3.96 17.56
CA GLY A 42 -31.59 2.57 17.16
C GLY A 42 -30.51 1.75 17.84
N ASP A 43 -30.82 0.52 18.23
CA ASP A 43 -29.85 -0.46 18.72
C ASP A 43 -28.97 -0.98 17.56
N GLN A 44 -28.30 -0.07 16.84
CA GLN A 44 -27.25 -0.51 15.92
C GLN A 44 -25.97 -0.68 16.72
N THR A 45 -25.67 -1.93 17.04
CA THR A 45 -24.35 -2.35 17.49
C THR A 45 -23.34 -1.92 16.43
N PRO A 46 -22.22 -1.26 16.81
CA PRO A 46 -21.13 -0.98 15.89
C PRO A 46 -20.76 -2.22 15.08
N VAL A 47 -20.52 -2.03 13.78
CA VAL A 47 -20.07 -3.12 12.92
C VAL A 47 -18.65 -3.51 13.35
N ASP A 48 -18.41 -4.80 13.55
CA ASP A 48 -17.10 -5.34 13.88
C ASP A 48 -16.26 -5.51 12.59
N TYR A 49 -15.72 -4.39 12.11
CA TYR A 49 -14.87 -4.37 10.93
C TYR A 49 -13.56 -5.13 11.10
N ALA A 50 -13.08 -5.34 12.35
CA ALA A 50 -11.90 -6.17 12.59
C ALA A 50 -12.19 -7.64 12.28
N SER A 51 -13.35 -8.15 12.69
CA SER A 51 -13.80 -9.50 12.32
C SER A 51 -14.06 -9.62 10.81
N GLU A 52 -14.63 -8.58 10.18
CA GLU A 52 -14.82 -8.54 8.72
C GLU A 52 -13.47 -8.61 7.98
N PHE A 53 -12.48 -7.81 8.41
CA PHE A 53 -11.13 -7.82 7.84
C PHE A 53 -10.45 -9.18 8.02
N CYS A 54 -10.54 -9.79 9.22
CA CYS A 54 -10.03 -11.14 9.46
C CYS A 54 -10.70 -12.17 8.55
N ALA A 55 -12.01 -12.07 8.35
CA ALA A 55 -12.75 -12.99 7.48
C ALA A 55 -12.31 -12.86 6.02
N LEU A 56 -12.08 -11.63 5.56
CA LEU A 56 -11.52 -11.34 4.24
C LEU A 56 -10.13 -11.98 4.08
N VAL A 57 -9.23 -11.76 5.05
CA VAL A 57 -7.88 -12.35 5.04
C VAL A 57 -7.92 -13.87 4.97
N ARG A 58 -8.76 -14.52 5.80
CA ARG A 58 -8.94 -15.99 5.80
C ARG A 58 -9.46 -16.51 4.46
N ALA A 59 -10.47 -15.84 3.90
CA ALA A 59 -11.11 -16.26 2.66
C ALA A 59 -10.12 -16.27 1.49
N THR A 60 -9.21 -15.30 1.46
CA THR A 60 -8.23 -15.17 0.38
C THR A 60 -6.97 -16.01 0.61
N GLN A 61 -6.45 -16.07 1.84
CA GLN A 61 -5.22 -16.83 2.11
C GLN A 61 -5.45 -18.35 2.16
N GLY A 62 -6.70 -18.80 2.33
CA GLY A 62 -7.04 -20.23 2.38
C GLY A 62 -6.44 -20.98 3.58
N THR A 63 -5.85 -20.27 4.53
CA THR A 63 -5.10 -20.87 5.64
C THR A 63 -6.02 -21.46 6.71
N LYS A 64 -5.69 -22.69 7.13
CA LYS A 64 -6.36 -23.41 8.22
C LYS A 64 -5.53 -23.46 9.51
N THR A 65 -4.30 -22.98 9.50
CA THR A 65 -3.31 -23.25 10.55
C THR A 65 -2.84 -21.97 11.24
N ASN A 66 -2.88 -21.99 12.58
CA ASN A 66 -2.45 -20.91 13.47
C ASN A 66 -0.93 -20.98 13.74
N GLY A 67 -0.10 -20.84 12.71
CA GLY A 67 1.35 -20.83 12.91
C GLY A 67 2.05 -19.85 11.98
N PHE A 68 3.17 -19.30 12.47
CA PHE A 68 4.03 -18.42 11.67
C PHE A 68 4.37 -19.05 10.33
N SER A 69 4.13 -18.27 9.26
CA SER A 69 4.63 -18.62 7.95
C SER A 69 6.17 -18.60 7.94
N ASP A 70 6.78 -19.25 6.94
CA ASP A 70 8.23 -19.18 6.80
C ASP A 70 8.71 -17.73 6.55
N LEU A 71 7.88 -16.89 5.95
CA LEU A 71 8.15 -15.46 5.85
C LEU A 71 8.13 -14.75 7.21
N ASP A 72 7.12 -15.00 8.05
CA ASP A 72 7.03 -14.38 9.38
C ASP A 72 8.25 -14.80 10.24
N ARG A 73 8.69 -16.05 10.11
CA ARG A 73 9.92 -16.54 10.74
C ARG A 73 11.17 -15.83 10.21
N ALA A 74 11.27 -15.62 8.89
CA ALA A 74 12.37 -14.87 8.30
C ALA A 74 12.42 -13.43 8.83
N ILE A 75 11.27 -12.74 8.88
CA ILE A 75 11.17 -11.38 9.42
C ILE A 75 11.62 -11.34 10.89
N ARG A 76 11.12 -12.26 11.72
CA ARG A 76 11.50 -12.32 13.15
C ARG A 76 12.98 -12.60 13.38
N LEU A 77 13.60 -13.42 12.53
CA LEU A 77 15.06 -13.65 12.59
C LEU A 77 15.86 -12.38 12.33
N VAL A 78 15.41 -11.56 11.36
CA VAL A 78 16.06 -10.30 10.98
C VAL A 78 15.73 -9.17 11.96
N GLU A 79 14.55 -9.17 12.55
CA GLU A 79 14.12 -8.18 13.54
C GLU A 79 14.89 -8.28 14.85
N ALA A 80 15.32 -9.50 15.24
CA ALA A 80 16.00 -9.74 16.49
C ALA A 80 17.21 -8.78 16.63
N PRO A 81 17.33 -7.99 17.72
CA PRO A 81 18.42 -7.02 17.87
C PRO A 81 19.81 -7.65 17.68
N ALA A 82 19.99 -8.91 18.12
CA ALA A 82 21.21 -9.68 17.94
C ALA A 82 21.62 -9.91 16.47
N PHE A 83 20.69 -9.75 15.52
CA PHE A 83 20.97 -9.80 14.09
C PHE A 83 21.84 -8.62 13.64
N TRP A 84 21.58 -7.42 14.20
CA TRP A 84 22.24 -6.17 13.84
C TRP A 84 23.34 -5.75 14.83
N VAL A 85 23.16 -6.02 16.13
CA VAL A 85 23.97 -5.50 17.24
C VAL A 85 25.42 -6.02 17.27
N ASN A 86 25.76 -7.06 16.51
CA ASN A 86 27.18 -7.43 16.30
C ASN A 86 27.91 -6.51 15.28
N ALA A 87 27.34 -5.36 14.92
CA ALA A 87 28.02 -4.31 14.18
C ALA A 87 29.16 -3.62 14.98
N ASP A 88 29.29 -3.92 16.27
CA ASP A 88 30.49 -3.59 17.06
C ASP A 88 31.73 -4.43 16.67
N ASP A 89 31.59 -5.36 15.71
CA ASP A 89 32.74 -5.90 15.01
C ASP A 89 33.41 -4.77 14.21
N THR A 90 34.32 -4.06 14.86
CA THR A 90 35.07 -2.93 14.30
C THR A 90 35.81 -3.28 13.00
N SER A 91 35.94 -4.57 12.64
CA SER A 91 36.46 -4.97 11.32
C SER A 91 35.47 -4.72 10.18
N LEU A 92 34.19 -4.50 10.46
CA LEU A 92 33.16 -4.09 9.50
C LEU A 92 32.85 -2.59 9.58
N ALA A 93 33.61 -1.83 10.37
CA ALA A 93 33.48 -0.38 10.39
C ALA A 93 33.72 0.18 8.99
N ARG A 94 32.70 0.84 8.42
CA ARG A 94 32.83 1.47 7.11
C ARG A 94 34.02 2.44 7.11
N PRO A 95 34.78 2.54 6.01
CA PRO A 95 35.87 3.49 5.89
C PRO A 95 35.44 4.90 6.31
N LYS A 96 36.29 5.62 7.04
CA LYS A 96 36.03 7.02 7.44
C LYS A 96 35.70 7.85 6.20
N GLY A 97 34.45 8.32 6.09
CA GLY A 97 33.98 9.12 4.96
C GLY A 97 32.68 8.60 4.33
N CYS A 98 32.33 7.33 4.56
CA CYS A 98 30.98 6.84 4.25
C CYS A 98 30.02 7.36 5.33
N ALA A 99 28.98 8.11 4.94
CA ALA A 99 28.00 8.61 5.89
C ALA A 99 27.32 7.43 6.61
N TYR A 100 27.41 7.42 7.94
CA TYR A 100 26.74 6.46 8.77
C TYR A 100 25.28 6.88 8.90
N ASP A 101 24.35 6.09 8.38
CA ASP A 101 22.95 6.15 8.79
C ASP A 101 22.79 5.24 10.03
N PRO A 102 22.54 5.80 11.24
CA PRO A 102 22.31 5.01 12.45
C PRO A 102 21.15 4.02 12.36
N ASP A 103 20.24 4.18 11.39
CA ASP A 103 19.17 3.22 11.14
C ASP A 103 19.61 2.02 10.26
N GLY A 104 20.91 1.92 9.96
CA GLY A 104 21.61 0.67 9.61
C GLY A 104 21.67 0.31 8.13
N PHE A 105 21.05 1.10 7.24
CA PHE A 105 21.14 0.93 5.80
C PHE A 105 21.44 2.24 5.09
N ASP A 106 22.57 2.29 4.41
CA ASP A 106 22.86 3.39 3.51
C ASP A 106 22.19 3.14 2.16
N HIS A 107 21.06 3.82 1.93
CA HIS A 107 20.39 3.84 0.64
C HIS A 107 21.29 4.36 -0.50
N ALA A 108 22.43 5.01 -0.18
CA ALA A 108 23.36 5.48 -1.18
C ALA A 108 24.04 4.34 -1.95
N VAL A 109 24.19 3.11 -1.39
CA VAL A 109 24.77 1.96 -2.13
C VAL A 109 24.02 1.66 -3.42
N LEU A 110 22.70 1.90 -3.44
CA LEU A 110 21.89 1.76 -4.65
C LEU A 110 21.88 3.01 -5.54
N SER A 111 22.30 4.14 -4.99
CA SER A 111 22.33 5.45 -5.66
C SER A 111 23.68 5.70 -6.35
N TYR A 112 24.75 5.02 -5.92
CA TYR A 112 26.03 5.03 -6.61
C TYR A 112 25.93 4.14 -7.84
N GLY A 113 25.86 4.77 -9.03
CA GLY A 113 26.10 4.11 -10.32
C GLY A 113 27.53 3.58 -10.44
N ASP A 114 27.90 3.08 -11.63
CA ASP A 114 29.08 2.35 -12.15
C ASP A 114 30.45 2.43 -11.43
N ALA A 115 30.66 3.36 -10.50
CA ALA A 115 31.89 3.60 -9.75
C ALA A 115 31.88 3.01 -8.32
N LEU A 116 31.17 1.91 -8.07
CA LEU A 116 31.33 1.16 -6.81
C LEU A 116 32.63 0.37 -6.88
N ASP A 117 33.65 0.86 -6.18
CA ASP A 117 34.87 0.09 -5.90
C ASP A 117 34.49 -1.19 -5.16
N VAL A 118 34.80 -2.35 -5.75
CA VAL A 118 34.55 -3.69 -5.17
C VAL A 118 35.17 -3.79 -3.77
N GLY A 119 36.27 -3.08 -3.51
CA GLY A 119 36.90 -3.01 -2.19
C GLY A 119 36.02 -2.38 -1.10
N CYS A 120 35.04 -1.56 -1.48
CA CYS A 120 34.12 -0.89 -0.57
C CYS A 120 32.93 -1.75 -0.13
N MET A 121 32.67 -2.90 -0.78
CA MET A 121 31.49 -3.73 -0.51
C MET A 121 31.69 -4.82 0.56
N THR A 122 32.70 -4.67 1.41
CA THR A 122 33.00 -5.64 2.48
C THR A 122 31.83 -5.78 3.46
N TYR A 123 31.16 -4.67 3.79
CA TYR A 123 30.00 -4.65 4.69
C TYR A 123 28.80 -5.38 4.06
N GLU A 124 28.52 -5.08 2.80
CA GLU A 124 27.43 -5.65 2.01
C GLU A 124 27.57 -7.16 1.89
N ARG A 125 28.79 -7.65 1.57
CA ARG A 125 29.09 -9.09 1.52
C ARG A 125 28.88 -9.76 2.88
N ALA A 126 29.35 -9.15 3.97
CA ALA A 126 29.16 -9.68 5.31
C ALA A 126 27.68 -9.74 5.71
N MET A 127 26.88 -8.78 5.28
CA MET A 127 25.44 -8.76 5.50
C MET A 127 24.73 -9.87 4.72
N VAL A 128 25.02 -10.02 3.42
CA VAL A 128 24.45 -11.11 2.60
C VAL A 128 24.83 -12.49 3.18
N GLN A 129 26.10 -12.67 3.57
CA GLN A 129 26.55 -13.90 4.22
C GLN A 129 25.80 -14.16 5.53
N ARG A 130 25.54 -13.12 6.34
CA ARG A 130 24.79 -13.26 7.60
C ARG A 130 23.35 -13.70 7.36
N PHE A 131 22.71 -13.28 6.27
CA PHE A 131 21.36 -13.76 5.90
C PHE A 131 21.40 -15.27 5.61
N ALA A 132 22.38 -15.72 4.82
CA ALA A 132 22.59 -17.13 4.55
C ALA A 132 22.88 -17.94 5.83
N ASP A 133 23.85 -17.50 6.65
CA ASP A 133 24.27 -18.20 7.88
C ASP A 133 23.13 -18.35 8.91
N ARG A 134 22.17 -17.43 8.90
CA ARG A 134 21.00 -17.45 9.80
C ARG A 134 19.81 -18.22 9.23
N GLY A 135 19.94 -18.82 8.04
CA GLY A 135 18.87 -19.57 7.38
C GLY A 135 17.72 -18.69 6.86
N VAL A 136 17.96 -17.39 6.66
CA VAL A 136 16.94 -16.47 6.10
C VAL A 136 16.65 -16.87 4.65
N ASN A 137 17.67 -17.22 3.87
CA ASN A 137 17.50 -17.65 2.47
C ASN A 137 16.61 -18.90 2.38
N ASP A 138 16.90 -19.93 3.19
CA ASP A 138 16.11 -21.17 3.23
C ASP A 138 14.63 -20.92 3.57
N LEU A 139 14.35 -19.96 4.44
CA LEU A 139 12.98 -19.58 4.80
C LEU A 139 12.26 -18.87 3.65
N ILE A 140 12.94 -17.96 2.96
CA ILE A 140 12.37 -17.28 1.80
C ILE A 140 12.18 -18.25 0.63
N ASP A 141 13.10 -19.18 0.41
CA ASP A 141 13.01 -20.19 -0.65
C ASP A 141 11.80 -21.12 -0.41
N ARG A 142 11.59 -21.59 0.83
CA ARG A 142 10.36 -22.34 1.18
C ARG A 142 9.09 -21.51 1.07
N ALA A 143 9.15 -20.21 1.37
CA ALA A 143 8.01 -19.31 1.16
C ALA A 143 7.69 -19.15 -0.33
N ALA A 144 8.70 -19.14 -1.21
CA ALA A 144 8.53 -19.06 -2.66
C ALA A 144 7.78 -20.27 -3.24
N GLU A 145 8.01 -21.45 -2.67
CA GLU A 145 7.35 -22.71 -3.05
C GLU A 145 5.87 -22.76 -2.66
N ALA A 146 5.42 -21.93 -1.71
CA ALA A 146 4.03 -21.89 -1.32
C ALA A 146 3.14 -21.29 -2.42
N ASP A 147 1.93 -21.84 -2.61
CA ASP A 147 0.92 -21.27 -3.51
C ASP A 147 0.40 -19.91 -3.03
N VAL A 148 0.39 -19.71 -1.70
CA VAL A 148 0.05 -18.45 -1.03
C VAL A 148 1.05 -18.23 0.11
N ILE A 149 1.68 -17.07 0.11
CA ILE A 149 2.54 -16.55 1.17
C ILE A 149 1.64 -15.94 2.24
N SER A 150 1.07 -16.83 3.05
CA SER A 150 0.19 -16.43 4.14
C SER A 150 0.91 -15.63 5.23
N ARG A 151 0.15 -14.78 5.93
CA ARG A 151 0.58 -14.15 7.18
C ARG A 151 -0.32 -14.63 8.30
N GLU A 152 0.25 -14.76 9.49
CA GLU A 152 -0.56 -15.08 10.65
C GLU A 152 -1.54 -13.93 10.95
N ILE A 153 -2.84 -14.22 10.96
CA ILE A 153 -3.86 -13.20 11.19
C ILE A 153 -3.72 -12.59 12.59
N GLU A 154 -3.30 -13.40 13.56
CA GLU A 154 -3.03 -12.93 14.92
C GLU A 154 -1.83 -11.97 14.96
N SER A 155 -0.87 -12.08 14.03
CA SER A 155 0.24 -11.13 13.95
C SER A 155 -0.12 -9.84 13.20
N LEU A 156 -1.23 -9.82 12.45
CA LEU A 156 -1.74 -8.61 11.82
C LEU A 156 -2.26 -7.60 12.84
N PHE A 157 -2.60 -8.04 14.06
CA PHE A 157 -3.10 -7.16 15.10
C PHE A 157 -2.13 -7.08 16.27
N ASP A 158 -1.91 -5.88 16.79
CA ASP A 158 -1.23 -5.70 18.07
C ASP A 158 -2.11 -6.34 19.17
N PRO A 159 -1.64 -7.40 19.84
CA PRO A 159 -2.42 -8.09 20.87
C PRO A 159 -2.68 -7.20 22.09
N SER A 160 -1.94 -6.09 22.25
CA SER A 160 -2.13 -5.13 23.33
C SER A 160 -3.13 -4.02 22.98
N ALA A 161 -3.53 -3.90 21.72
CA ALA A 161 -4.42 -2.82 21.29
C ALA A 161 -5.86 -3.06 21.77
N ASP A 162 -6.48 -2.00 22.30
CA ASP A 162 -7.85 -2.06 22.76
C ASP A 162 -8.81 -2.28 21.57
N SER A 163 -9.72 -3.23 21.71
CA SER A 163 -10.79 -3.51 20.74
C SER A 163 -11.65 -2.28 20.37
N THR A 164 -11.68 -1.24 21.21
CA THR A 164 -12.39 0.02 20.93
C THR A 164 -11.61 0.97 20.01
N GLN A 165 -10.32 0.69 19.76
CA GLN A 165 -9.49 1.46 18.85
C GLN A 165 -9.77 1.10 17.40
N PRO A 166 -9.59 2.06 16.47
CA PRO A 166 -9.79 1.82 15.05
C PRO A 166 -8.76 0.80 14.52
N LEU A 167 -9.12 0.16 13.42
CA LEU A 167 -8.34 -0.89 12.76
C LEU A 167 -6.91 -0.44 12.51
N TRP A 168 -6.70 0.81 12.07
CA TRP A 168 -5.37 1.34 11.74
C TRP A 168 -4.38 1.37 12.90
N SER A 169 -4.84 1.61 14.12
CA SER A 169 -3.98 1.57 15.32
C SER A 169 -3.75 0.15 15.81
N ARG A 170 -4.59 -0.80 15.39
CA ARG A 170 -4.47 -2.21 15.73
C ARG A 170 -3.63 -2.96 14.71
N LEU A 171 -3.60 -2.52 13.45
CA LEU A 171 -2.86 -3.18 12.37
C LEU A 171 -1.35 -3.05 12.62
N ASN A 172 -0.68 -4.19 12.74
CA ASN A 172 0.75 -4.25 12.85
C ASN A 172 1.42 -4.15 11.48
N LEU A 173 1.90 -2.96 11.16
CA LEU A 173 2.61 -2.66 9.90
C LEU A 173 4.14 -2.69 10.05
N SER A 174 4.69 -3.07 11.21
CA SER A 174 6.16 -3.08 11.45
C SER A 174 6.91 -3.95 10.46
N ASP A 175 6.31 -5.08 10.10
CA ASP A 175 6.86 -6.07 9.19
C ASP A 175 7.11 -5.52 7.78
N LEU A 176 6.39 -4.47 7.37
CA LEU A 176 6.60 -3.86 6.06
C LEU A 176 7.98 -3.20 5.93
N GLY A 177 8.45 -2.59 7.02
CA GLY A 177 9.81 -2.06 7.10
C GLY A 177 10.84 -3.17 6.93
N TRP A 178 10.59 -4.33 7.55
CA TRP A 178 11.45 -5.50 7.44
C TRP A 178 11.41 -6.14 6.05
N LEU A 179 10.24 -6.33 5.45
CA LEU A 179 10.10 -6.81 4.07
C LEU A 179 10.94 -5.98 3.09
N ARG A 180 10.82 -4.66 3.22
CA ARG A 180 11.60 -3.73 2.40
C ARG A 180 13.10 -3.91 2.66
N ARG A 181 13.53 -3.95 3.93
CA ARG A 181 14.94 -4.18 4.35
C ARG A 181 15.53 -5.47 3.79
N ILE A 182 14.83 -6.59 3.92
CA ILE A 182 15.24 -7.89 3.39
C ILE A 182 15.37 -7.81 1.85
N SER A 183 14.43 -7.16 1.17
CA SER A 183 14.50 -7.02 -0.29
C SER A 183 15.71 -6.22 -0.75
N TYR A 184 16.15 -5.22 0.03
CA TYR A 184 17.40 -4.49 -0.28
C TYR A 184 18.61 -5.41 -0.23
N VAL A 185 18.67 -6.33 0.74
CA VAL A 185 19.79 -7.29 0.84
C VAL A 185 19.87 -8.15 -0.40
N TYR A 186 18.75 -8.65 -0.91
CA TYR A 186 18.76 -9.47 -2.12
C TYR A 186 19.14 -8.66 -3.38
N VAL A 187 18.73 -7.40 -3.49
CA VAL A 187 19.20 -6.55 -4.61
C VAL A 187 20.71 -6.30 -4.54
N VAL A 188 21.26 -6.13 -3.34
CA VAL A 188 22.71 -6.04 -3.13
C VAL A 188 23.40 -7.37 -3.44
N ALA A 189 22.79 -8.49 -3.05
CA ALA A 189 23.30 -9.83 -3.32
C ALA A 189 23.35 -10.14 -4.83
N MET A 190 22.30 -9.77 -5.58
CA MET A 190 22.30 -9.79 -7.05
C MET A 190 23.51 -9.04 -7.62
N ARG A 191 23.78 -7.81 -7.15
CA ARG A 191 24.92 -7.02 -7.64
C ARG A 191 26.27 -7.66 -7.30
N LEU A 192 26.40 -8.22 -6.10
CA LEU A 192 27.60 -8.97 -5.70
C LEU A 192 27.81 -10.20 -6.60
N ALA A 193 26.75 -10.95 -6.87
CA ALA A 193 26.79 -12.12 -7.74
C ALA A 193 27.25 -11.75 -9.17
N VAL A 194 26.81 -10.61 -9.70
CA VAL A 194 27.30 -10.10 -10.99
C VAL A 194 28.80 -9.84 -10.97
N LEU A 195 29.32 -9.19 -9.94
CA LEU A 195 30.76 -8.86 -9.82
C LEU A 195 31.64 -10.10 -9.66
N GLU A 196 31.06 -11.19 -9.16
CA GLU A 196 31.70 -12.49 -8.99
C GLU A 196 31.51 -13.40 -10.21
N ASP A 197 30.79 -12.93 -11.24
CA ASP A 197 30.36 -13.71 -12.39
C ASP A 197 29.56 -14.98 -12.03
N ASP A 198 28.82 -14.92 -10.93
CA ASP A 198 27.94 -15.98 -10.44
C ASP A 198 26.49 -15.72 -10.86
N GLU A 199 26.16 -16.10 -12.10
CA GLU A 199 24.82 -15.93 -12.64
C GLU A 199 23.75 -16.83 -11.97
N GLU A 200 24.15 -17.94 -11.33
CA GLU A 200 23.21 -18.83 -10.63
C GLU A 200 22.71 -18.16 -9.34
N THR A 201 23.64 -17.66 -8.52
CA THR A 201 23.31 -16.89 -7.31
C THR A 201 22.50 -15.64 -7.66
N TYR A 202 22.81 -14.96 -8.78
CA TYR A 202 22.02 -13.82 -9.26
C TYR A 202 20.54 -14.18 -9.48
N VAL A 203 20.26 -15.30 -10.15
CA VAL A 203 18.89 -15.76 -10.41
C VAL A 203 18.18 -16.16 -9.12
N ASP A 204 18.89 -16.80 -8.19
CA ASP A 204 18.34 -17.18 -6.89
C ASP A 204 17.95 -15.95 -6.06
N ASP A 205 18.81 -14.93 -6.01
CA ASP A 205 18.50 -13.71 -5.27
C ASP A 205 17.41 -12.87 -5.94
N LEU A 206 17.35 -12.87 -7.28
CA LEU A 206 16.21 -12.32 -8.02
C LEU A 206 14.90 -13.02 -7.62
N ARG A 207 14.89 -14.36 -7.57
CA ARG A 207 13.72 -15.13 -7.13
C ARG A 207 13.30 -14.77 -5.71
N ARG A 208 14.25 -14.64 -4.79
CA ARG A 208 13.99 -14.25 -3.39
C ARG A 208 13.43 -12.82 -3.29
N ALA A 209 13.97 -11.87 -4.05
CA ALA A 209 13.44 -10.51 -4.10
C ALA A 209 12.00 -10.47 -4.65
N LEU A 210 11.72 -11.22 -5.72
CA LEU A 210 10.37 -11.36 -6.28
C LEU A 210 9.40 -12.07 -5.32
N THR A 211 9.89 -12.99 -4.49
CA THR A 211 9.11 -13.64 -3.44
C THR A 211 8.67 -12.65 -2.37
N LEU A 212 9.53 -11.72 -1.96
CA LEU A 212 9.17 -10.66 -1.01
C LEU A 212 8.21 -9.64 -1.60
N GLN A 213 8.37 -9.31 -2.89
CA GLN A 213 7.36 -8.54 -3.61
C GLN A 213 6.02 -9.26 -3.52
N ARG A 214 5.98 -10.54 -3.94
CA ARG A 214 4.77 -11.37 -3.93
C ARG A 214 4.12 -11.45 -2.54
N ALA A 215 4.93 -11.55 -1.49
CA ALA A 215 4.43 -11.55 -0.13
C ALA A 215 3.65 -10.28 0.22
N GLY A 216 4.15 -9.10 -0.18
CA GLY A 216 3.47 -7.83 0.05
C GLY A 216 2.23 -7.67 -0.82
N THR A 217 2.22 -8.26 -2.01
CA THR A 217 1.10 -8.16 -2.95
C THR A 217 -0.08 -9.08 -2.64
N GLU A 218 0.15 -10.14 -1.87
CA GLU A 218 -0.90 -11.03 -1.38
C GLU A 218 -1.62 -10.49 -0.13
N GLN A 219 -1.27 -9.29 0.32
CA GLN A 219 -1.90 -8.63 1.47
C GLN A 219 -3.09 -7.73 1.07
N PHE A 220 -3.73 -7.12 2.07
CA PHE A 220 -5.09 -6.58 1.95
C PHE A 220 -5.19 -5.07 2.05
N THR A 221 -4.10 -4.39 2.43
CA THR A 221 -4.09 -2.93 2.51
C THR A 221 -3.36 -2.31 1.33
N ILE A 222 -3.71 -1.08 0.99
CA ILE A 222 -3.03 -0.35 -0.08
C ILE A 222 -1.60 -0.01 0.29
N VAL A 223 -1.31 0.21 1.57
CA VAL A 223 0.05 0.45 2.06
C VAL A 223 0.96 -0.75 1.77
N GLU A 224 0.47 -1.99 1.97
CA GLU A 224 1.23 -3.20 1.66
C GLU A 224 1.51 -3.33 0.16
N GLN A 225 0.51 -3.03 -0.68
CA GLN A 225 0.64 -3.01 -2.13
C GLN A 225 1.66 -1.97 -2.62
N LEU A 226 1.71 -0.79 -1.99
CA LEU A 226 2.71 0.24 -2.29
C LEU A 226 4.13 -0.20 -1.91
N VAL A 227 4.29 -0.87 -0.75
CA VAL A 227 5.59 -1.45 -0.35
C VAL A 227 6.03 -2.51 -1.34
N ALA A 228 5.13 -3.40 -1.75
CA ALA A 228 5.44 -4.41 -2.75
C ALA A 228 5.83 -3.81 -4.11
N THR A 229 5.14 -2.74 -4.53
CA THR A 229 5.50 -1.98 -5.73
C THR A 229 6.89 -1.36 -5.62
N ALA A 230 7.26 -0.83 -4.44
CA ALA A 230 8.59 -0.30 -4.20
C ALA A 230 9.69 -1.39 -4.21
N ILE A 231 9.39 -2.59 -3.71
CA ILE A 231 10.28 -3.76 -3.84
C ILE A 231 10.44 -4.13 -5.31
N SER A 232 9.33 -4.18 -6.06
CA SER A 232 9.32 -4.49 -7.48
C SER A 232 10.17 -3.51 -8.28
N SER A 233 9.89 -2.20 -8.17
CA SER A 233 10.61 -1.15 -8.89
C SER A 233 12.11 -1.24 -8.70
N ARG A 234 12.58 -1.53 -7.48
CA ARG A 234 14.00 -1.71 -7.21
C ARG A 234 14.58 -2.98 -7.83
N THR A 235 13.88 -4.11 -7.65
CA THR A 235 14.32 -5.42 -8.16
C THR A 235 14.44 -5.39 -9.68
N PHE A 236 13.42 -4.83 -10.35
CA PHE A 236 13.44 -4.65 -11.79
C PHE A 236 14.41 -3.58 -12.27
N GLY A 237 14.61 -2.50 -11.49
CA GLY A 237 15.66 -1.52 -11.79
C GLY A 237 17.04 -2.16 -11.88
N GLU A 238 17.40 -3.00 -10.92
CA GLU A 238 18.65 -3.77 -10.95
C GLU A 238 18.68 -4.74 -12.13
N LEU A 239 17.62 -5.53 -12.35
CA LEU A 239 17.55 -6.46 -13.47
C LEU A 239 17.77 -5.79 -14.83
N MET A 240 17.11 -4.66 -15.04
CA MET A 240 17.16 -3.91 -16.30
C MET A 240 18.53 -3.29 -16.53
N MET A 241 19.15 -2.76 -15.48
CA MET A 241 20.52 -2.25 -15.50
C MET A 241 21.50 -3.37 -15.91
N GLN A 242 21.40 -4.54 -15.28
CA GLN A 242 22.28 -5.67 -15.60
C GLN A 242 22.08 -6.21 -17.03
N LEU A 243 20.83 -6.30 -17.50
CA LEU A 243 20.53 -6.69 -18.89
C LEU A 243 21.08 -5.69 -19.92
N GLN A 244 21.28 -4.43 -19.53
CA GLN A 244 21.87 -3.40 -20.39
C GLN A 244 23.40 -3.43 -20.40
N GLU A 245 24.03 -3.73 -19.27
CA GLU A 245 25.48 -3.65 -19.08
C GLU A 245 26.22 -4.93 -19.48
N ARG A 246 25.61 -6.10 -19.28
CA ARG A 246 26.27 -7.39 -19.53
C ARG A 246 25.45 -8.32 -20.42
N ARG A 247 26.12 -9.38 -20.88
CA ARG A 247 25.49 -10.54 -21.52
C ARG A 247 25.35 -11.64 -20.49
N PHE A 248 24.14 -12.14 -20.32
CA PHE A 248 23.89 -13.34 -19.53
C PHE A 248 23.98 -14.59 -20.42
N ARG A 249 24.29 -15.74 -19.82
CA ARG A 249 24.22 -17.02 -20.53
C ARG A 249 22.77 -17.38 -20.88
N ALA A 250 22.62 -18.21 -21.91
CA ALA A 250 21.29 -18.56 -22.45
C ALA A 250 20.41 -19.31 -21.42
N ASP A 251 21.00 -20.19 -20.61
CA ASP A 251 20.35 -20.90 -19.51
C ASP A 251 19.91 -19.93 -18.38
N THR A 252 20.75 -18.96 -18.04
CA THR A 252 20.40 -17.90 -17.09
C THR A 252 19.21 -17.09 -17.59
N LEU A 253 19.22 -16.67 -18.85
CA LEU A 253 18.11 -15.93 -19.46
C LEU A 253 16.81 -16.76 -19.50
N GLU A 254 16.90 -18.08 -19.69
CA GLU A 254 15.76 -18.99 -19.61
C GLU A 254 15.17 -19.01 -18.19
N ASN A 255 16.03 -19.11 -17.17
CA ASN A 255 15.60 -19.11 -15.78
C ASN A 255 14.95 -17.76 -15.39
N ILE A 256 15.53 -16.63 -15.82
CA ILE A 256 14.93 -15.30 -15.63
C ILE A 256 13.57 -15.24 -16.32
N ALA A 257 13.45 -15.71 -17.57
CA ALA A 257 12.17 -15.74 -18.28
C ALA A 257 11.12 -16.58 -17.53
N GLY A 258 11.53 -17.73 -16.99
CA GLY A 258 10.67 -18.57 -16.14
C GLY A 258 10.15 -17.84 -14.91
N LEU A 259 11.01 -17.07 -14.23
CA LEU A 259 10.60 -16.22 -13.11
C LEU A 259 9.61 -15.14 -13.57
N LEU A 260 9.91 -14.41 -14.65
CA LEU A 260 9.08 -13.31 -15.11
C LEU A 260 7.70 -13.75 -15.63
N ASN A 261 7.55 -15.00 -16.06
CA ASN A 261 6.28 -15.56 -16.51
C ASN A 261 5.37 -16.02 -15.36
N ASP A 262 5.79 -15.86 -14.11
CA ASP A 262 4.93 -16.11 -12.95
C ASP A 262 3.90 -14.96 -12.80
N ASP A 263 2.64 -15.27 -13.11
CA ASP A 263 1.52 -14.33 -12.96
C ASP A 263 1.33 -13.80 -11.53
N ARG A 264 1.88 -14.49 -10.53
CA ARG A 264 1.80 -14.06 -9.12
C ARG A 264 2.68 -12.86 -8.81
N ILE A 265 3.65 -12.53 -9.68
CA ILE A 265 4.53 -11.36 -9.47
C ILE A 265 3.70 -10.07 -9.53
N CYS A 266 2.71 -9.98 -10.40
CA CYS A 266 1.84 -8.81 -10.45
C CYS A 266 0.43 -9.11 -9.94
N PRO A 267 0.11 -8.76 -8.69
CA PRO A 267 -1.18 -9.01 -8.11
C PRO A 267 -2.27 -8.16 -8.75
N ASP A 268 -3.47 -8.58 -8.41
CA ASP A 268 -4.68 -7.83 -8.61
C ASP A 268 -4.91 -6.84 -7.46
N ILE A 269 -4.75 -5.54 -7.74
CA ILE A 269 -5.00 -4.46 -6.78
C ILE A 269 -6.43 -4.48 -6.22
N ARG A 270 -7.39 -5.15 -6.89
CA ARG A 270 -8.77 -5.30 -6.37
C ARG A 270 -8.81 -5.88 -4.97
N ARG A 271 -7.89 -6.80 -4.63
CA ARG A 271 -7.80 -7.37 -3.27
C ARG A 271 -7.41 -6.33 -2.22
N ALA A 272 -6.47 -5.44 -2.55
CA ALA A 272 -6.10 -4.34 -1.67
C ALA A 272 -7.26 -3.35 -1.53
N VAL A 273 -8.05 -3.11 -2.59
CA VAL A 273 -9.26 -2.29 -2.51
C VAL A 273 -10.30 -2.91 -1.59
N ASP A 274 -10.47 -4.24 -1.58
CA ASP A 274 -11.38 -4.92 -0.64
C ASP A 274 -11.02 -4.64 0.82
N GLY A 275 -9.76 -4.88 1.21
CA GLY A 275 -9.33 -4.70 2.60
C GLY A 275 -9.28 -3.23 3.01
N GLU A 276 -8.84 -2.36 2.11
CA GLU A 276 -8.83 -0.92 2.33
C GLU A 276 -10.25 -0.36 2.48
N SER A 277 -11.23 -0.90 1.77
CA SER A 277 -12.64 -0.54 1.98
C SER A 277 -13.13 -0.88 3.38
N VAL A 278 -12.79 -2.05 3.92
CA VAL A 278 -13.12 -2.41 5.31
C VAL A 278 -12.44 -1.43 6.28
N PHE A 279 -11.17 -1.11 6.03
CA PHE A 279 -10.41 -0.14 6.81
C PHE A 279 -11.05 1.25 6.80
N VAL A 280 -11.44 1.77 5.64
CA VAL A 280 -12.04 3.12 5.53
C VAL A 280 -13.43 3.15 6.17
N ARG A 281 -14.23 2.08 6.08
CA ARG A 281 -15.51 1.98 6.78
C ARG A 281 -15.32 2.01 8.29
N ASP A 282 -14.30 1.33 8.81
CA ASP A 282 -13.95 1.37 10.23
C ASP A 282 -13.54 2.78 10.68
N VAL A 283 -12.68 3.46 9.91
CA VAL A 283 -12.28 4.85 10.16
C VAL A 283 -13.51 5.78 10.17
N ILE A 284 -14.41 5.62 9.21
CA ILE A 284 -15.67 6.38 9.16
C ILE A 284 -16.51 6.09 10.41
N GLN A 285 -16.73 4.83 10.78
CA GLN A 285 -17.49 4.49 11.99
C GLN A 285 -16.85 5.09 13.25
N TRP A 286 -15.52 5.07 13.35
CA TRP A 286 -14.80 5.59 14.51
C TRP A 286 -14.80 7.13 14.59
N LEU A 287 -14.75 7.82 13.45
CA LEU A 287 -14.74 9.28 13.41
C LEU A 287 -16.09 9.90 13.75
N TYR A 288 -17.20 9.23 13.45
CA TYR A 288 -18.53 9.74 13.74
C TYR A 288 -18.98 9.36 15.15
N ALA A 289 -19.45 10.35 15.92
CA ALA A 289 -19.89 10.13 17.31
C ALA A 289 -21.18 9.31 17.44
N ASP A 290 -21.96 9.21 16.35
CA ASP A 290 -23.19 8.44 16.28
C ASP A 290 -23.15 7.50 15.08
N VAL A 291 -23.08 6.20 15.37
CA VAL A 291 -23.09 5.13 14.36
C VAL A 291 -24.43 5.09 13.62
N ASN A 292 -25.51 5.64 14.21
CA ASN A 292 -26.87 5.60 13.63
C ASN A 292 -27.11 6.53 12.44
N GLY A 293 -26.07 7.16 11.88
CA GLY A 293 -26.21 7.89 10.62
C GLY A 293 -26.79 9.31 10.74
N ARG A 294 -27.12 9.78 11.96
CA ARG A 294 -27.88 11.03 12.18
C ARG A 294 -27.04 12.17 12.70
N SER A 295 -25.99 11.88 13.47
CA SER A 295 -25.07 12.92 13.88
C SER A 295 -24.10 13.31 12.77
N VAL A 296 -23.91 14.61 12.62
CA VAL A 296 -22.87 15.21 11.77
C VAL A 296 -21.64 15.58 12.59
N THR A 297 -21.58 15.12 13.85
CA THR A 297 -20.46 15.40 14.73
C THR A 297 -19.34 14.40 14.45
N VAL A 298 -18.34 14.86 13.70
CA VAL A 298 -17.04 14.20 13.62
C VAL A 298 -16.24 14.56 14.86
N ASN A 299 -15.62 13.56 15.47
CA ASN A 299 -14.69 13.76 16.55
C ASN A 299 -13.34 14.23 15.97
N LEU A 300 -13.08 15.55 16.06
CA LEU A 300 -11.86 16.14 15.52
C LEU A 300 -10.59 15.74 16.28
N SER A 301 -10.67 15.41 17.57
CA SER A 301 -9.49 14.90 18.30
C SER A 301 -9.10 13.52 17.77
N ARG A 302 -10.09 12.68 17.46
CA ARG A 302 -9.92 11.42 16.73
C ARG A 302 -9.31 11.61 15.34
N LEU A 303 -9.83 12.56 14.56
CA LEU A 303 -9.25 12.89 13.25
C LEU A 303 -7.79 13.38 13.37
N ASN A 304 -7.50 14.24 14.35
CA ASN A 304 -6.15 14.72 14.58
C ASN A 304 -5.19 13.59 15.00
N SER A 305 -5.63 12.66 15.87
CA SER A 305 -4.83 11.48 16.22
C SER A 305 -4.53 10.60 15.01
N MET A 306 -5.48 10.44 14.09
CA MET A 306 -5.27 9.72 12.84
C MET A 306 -4.24 10.43 11.95
N LEU A 307 -4.37 11.75 11.76
CA LEU A 307 -3.46 12.52 10.89
C LEU A 307 -2.03 12.62 11.44
N THR A 308 -1.88 12.63 12.76
CA THR A 308 -0.57 12.78 13.43
C THR A 308 0.03 11.45 13.87
N PHE A 309 -0.70 10.35 13.73
CA PHE A 309 -0.35 9.04 14.31
C PHE A 309 -0.04 9.11 15.81
N MET A 310 -0.65 10.04 16.55
CA MET A 310 -0.48 10.20 17.99
C MET A 310 -1.73 9.77 18.77
N PRO A 311 -1.61 9.26 20.01
CA PRO A 311 -2.76 8.93 20.84
C PRO A 311 -3.66 10.16 21.09
N PRO A 312 -4.99 9.99 21.12
CA PRO A 312 -5.92 11.11 21.32
C PRO A 312 -5.75 11.82 22.67
N ASP A 313 -5.16 11.15 23.65
CA ASP A 313 -5.09 11.53 25.08
C ASP A 313 -4.22 12.77 25.37
N ARG A 314 -3.49 13.31 24.37
CA ARG A 314 -2.58 14.47 24.54
C ARG A 314 -3.14 15.79 24.01
N GLY A 315 -4.36 15.80 23.46
CA GLY A 315 -5.02 17.02 22.97
C GLY A 315 -6.08 17.56 23.93
N MET A 316 -6.36 18.87 23.88
CA MET A 316 -7.55 19.43 24.53
C MET A 316 -8.81 18.79 23.93
N ASP A 317 -9.53 17.99 24.73
CA ASP A 317 -10.90 17.52 24.47
C ASP A 317 -11.89 18.69 24.53
N ALA A 318 -11.69 19.71 23.72
CA ALA A 318 -12.70 20.72 23.47
C ALA A 318 -13.57 20.19 22.33
N PRO A 319 -14.79 19.68 22.60
CA PRO A 319 -15.74 19.37 21.54
C PRO A 319 -16.07 20.69 20.81
N MET A 320 -15.39 20.95 19.70
CA MET A 320 -15.82 21.94 18.71
C MET A 320 -17.03 21.35 17.95
N SER A 321 -18.10 21.05 18.69
CA SER A 321 -19.18 20.16 18.27
C SER A 321 -20.26 20.82 17.40
N SER A 322 -20.15 22.09 17.04
CA SER A 322 -21.33 22.81 16.50
C SER A 322 -21.09 23.57 15.20
N PHE A 323 -19.89 24.10 14.94
CA PHE A 323 -19.67 24.89 13.71
C PHE A 323 -19.17 24.07 12.53
N GLY A 324 -18.40 22.99 12.76
CA GLY A 324 -17.89 22.12 11.70
C GLY A 324 -18.92 21.14 11.13
N GLY A 325 -19.94 20.76 11.90
CA GLY A 325 -20.94 19.76 11.49
C GLY A 325 -21.78 20.19 10.28
N ALA A 326 -21.98 21.48 10.02
CA ALA A 326 -22.66 21.91 8.79
C ALA A 326 -21.83 21.67 7.51
N LEU A 327 -20.53 21.40 7.66
CA LEU A 327 -19.57 21.21 6.57
C LEU A 327 -19.26 19.74 6.29
N ILE A 328 -19.77 18.80 7.07
CA ILE A 328 -19.51 17.37 6.88
C ILE A 328 -20.83 16.69 6.49
N GLU A 329 -20.78 15.69 5.62
CA GLU A 329 -21.98 14.90 5.32
C GLU A 329 -22.34 13.91 6.44
N SER A 330 -23.51 13.28 6.38
CA SER A 330 -23.85 12.26 7.36
C SER A 330 -23.01 11.00 7.17
N HIS A 331 -22.86 10.23 8.26
CA HIS A 331 -22.17 8.94 8.25
C HIS A 331 -22.69 8.02 7.14
N GLN A 332 -24.01 7.82 7.04
CA GLN A 332 -24.60 6.97 6.00
C GLN A 332 -24.31 7.46 4.59
N LYS A 333 -24.44 8.76 4.31
CA LYS A 333 -24.13 9.31 2.98
C LYS A 333 -22.66 9.16 2.62
N THR A 334 -21.77 9.27 3.60
CA THR A 334 -20.33 9.03 3.41
C THR A 334 -20.08 7.56 3.05
N LEU A 335 -20.74 6.61 3.74
CA LEU A 335 -20.65 5.18 3.44
C LEU A 335 -21.25 4.82 2.06
N ASP A 336 -22.40 5.39 1.70
CA ASP A 336 -23.04 5.16 0.40
C ASP A 336 -22.11 5.61 -0.74
N ARG A 337 -21.49 6.79 -0.58
CA ARG A 337 -20.52 7.34 -1.54
C ARG A 337 -19.22 6.54 -1.62
N LEU A 338 -18.72 6.06 -0.49
CA LEU A 338 -17.60 5.14 -0.47
C LEU A 338 -17.94 3.87 -1.27
N GLY A 339 -19.14 3.30 -1.06
CA GLY A 339 -19.58 2.11 -1.78
C GLY A 339 -19.72 2.33 -3.30
N GLU A 340 -20.23 3.48 -3.73
CA GLU A 340 -20.26 3.88 -5.15
C GLU A 340 -18.84 4.00 -5.72
N PHE A 341 -17.94 4.68 -5.02
CA PHE A 341 -16.56 4.89 -5.45
C PHE A 341 -15.79 3.57 -5.53
N GLU A 342 -15.90 2.71 -4.51
CA GLU A 342 -15.31 1.38 -4.46
C GLU A 342 -15.78 0.50 -5.63
N LYS A 343 -17.08 0.52 -5.93
CA LYS A 343 -17.66 -0.27 -7.02
C LYS A 343 -17.07 0.14 -8.36
N GLU A 344 -17.01 1.44 -8.65
CA GLU A 344 -16.40 1.93 -9.88
C GLU A 344 -14.91 1.64 -9.95
N LEU A 345 -14.19 1.78 -8.83
CA LEU A 345 -12.76 1.49 -8.77
C LEU A 345 -12.44 0.02 -9.03
N LYS A 346 -13.21 -0.90 -8.44
CA LYS A 346 -13.08 -2.36 -8.68
C LYS A 346 -13.41 -2.75 -10.11
N ARG A 347 -14.44 -2.12 -10.69
CA ARG A 347 -14.77 -2.31 -12.11
C ARG A 347 -13.60 -1.87 -12.97
N TYR A 348 -13.11 -0.64 -12.78
CA TYR A 348 -12.01 -0.04 -13.52
C TYR A 348 -10.73 -0.87 -13.43
N THR A 349 -10.32 -1.25 -12.21
CA THR A 349 -9.10 -2.06 -11.98
C THR A 349 -9.19 -3.49 -12.51
N GLY A 350 -10.41 -3.98 -12.78
CA GLY A 350 -10.65 -5.28 -13.42
C GLY A 350 -10.59 -5.27 -14.95
N LEU A 351 -10.57 -4.09 -15.58
CA LEU A 351 -10.40 -3.93 -17.01
C LEU A 351 -8.95 -4.17 -17.42
N ASN A 352 -8.71 -4.60 -18.66
CA ASN A 352 -7.36 -4.61 -19.21
C ASN A 352 -6.87 -3.18 -19.54
N ALA A 353 -5.59 -3.01 -19.84
CA ALA A 353 -4.99 -1.71 -20.10
C ALA A 353 -5.70 -0.87 -21.19
N ILE A 354 -6.06 -1.51 -22.30
CA ILE A 354 -6.73 -0.85 -23.42
C ILE A 354 -8.15 -0.43 -23.02
N GLU A 355 -8.84 -1.29 -22.26
CA GLU A 355 -10.16 -0.97 -21.75
C GLU A 355 -10.08 0.18 -20.73
N GLN A 356 -9.09 0.19 -19.84
CA GLN A 356 -8.86 1.27 -18.87
C GLN A 356 -8.58 2.62 -19.55
N SER A 357 -7.75 2.64 -20.60
CA SER A 357 -7.42 3.88 -21.32
C SER A 357 -8.62 4.46 -22.08
N ASN A 358 -9.61 3.63 -22.42
CA ASN A 358 -10.83 4.04 -23.11
C ASN A 358 -12.03 4.22 -22.16
N ASP A 359 -11.86 3.96 -20.87
CA ASP A 359 -12.94 4.03 -19.91
C ASP A 359 -13.29 5.50 -19.57
N PRO A 360 -14.58 5.87 -19.53
CA PRO A 360 -14.97 7.23 -19.14
C PRO A 360 -14.73 7.53 -17.65
N PHE A 361 -14.52 6.52 -16.81
CA PHE A 361 -14.19 6.70 -15.41
C PHE A 361 -12.69 6.96 -15.24
N ASP A 362 -12.38 8.16 -14.77
CA ASP A 362 -11.03 8.57 -14.36
C ASP A 362 -11.01 8.65 -12.82
N PRO A 363 -10.20 7.82 -12.12
CA PRO A 363 -10.13 7.82 -10.66
C PRO A 363 -9.72 9.16 -10.04
N ASP A 364 -8.82 9.92 -10.68
CA ASP A 364 -8.39 11.24 -10.20
C ASP A 364 -9.53 12.26 -10.33
N GLN A 365 -10.22 12.27 -11.47
CA GLN A 365 -11.38 13.14 -11.65
C GLN A 365 -12.53 12.78 -10.72
N ALA A 366 -12.80 11.48 -10.53
CA ALA A 366 -13.82 11.00 -9.59
C ALA A 366 -13.51 11.44 -8.15
N LEU A 367 -12.24 11.35 -7.73
CA LEU A 367 -11.78 11.83 -6.44
C LEU A 367 -11.93 13.36 -6.30
N GLN A 368 -11.62 14.11 -7.35
CA GLN A 368 -11.78 15.57 -7.38
C GLN A 368 -13.26 16.01 -7.35
N ALA A 369 -14.13 15.23 -7.98
CA ALA A 369 -15.57 15.44 -8.02
C ALA A 369 -16.29 15.11 -6.70
N LEU A 370 -15.60 14.47 -5.74
CA LEU A 370 -16.16 14.26 -4.41
C LEU A 370 -16.57 15.60 -3.77
N PRO A 371 -17.76 15.67 -3.14
CA PRO A 371 -18.20 16.89 -2.48
C PRO A 371 -17.17 17.39 -1.47
N ALA A 372 -16.96 18.71 -1.42
CA ALA A 372 -16.08 19.35 -0.43
C ALA A 372 -16.45 19.01 1.03
N ARG A 373 -17.69 18.55 1.25
CA ARG A 373 -18.22 18.10 2.55
C ARG A 373 -17.84 16.66 2.91
N GLN A 374 -17.02 15.99 2.11
CA GLN A 374 -16.51 14.65 2.37
C GLN A 374 -14.97 14.60 2.46
N PRO A 375 -14.35 15.40 3.35
CA PRO A 375 -12.88 15.50 3.42
C PRO A 375 -12.21 14.19 3.83
N ILE A 376 -12.87 13.37 4.66
CA ILE A 376 -12.34 12.07 5.10
C ILE A 376 -12.25 11.11 3.92
N LEU A 377 -13.33 10.98 3.13
CA LEU A 377 -13.34 10.12 1.96
C LEU A 377 -12.28 10.57 0.95
N LYS A 378 -12.19 11.88 0.67
CA LYS A 378 -11.18 12.43 -0.24
C LYS A 378 -9.75 12.15 0.23
N LEU A 379 -9.48 12.28 1.53
CA LEU A 379 -8.17 11.99 2.09
C LEU A 379 -7.82 10.50 1.97
N MET A 380 -8.73 9.60 2.33
CA MET A 380 -8.48 8.16 2.30
C MET A 380 -8.37 7.64 0.87
N SER A 381 -9.30 8.01 -0.01
CA SER A 381 -9.34 7.56 -1.39
C SER A 381 -8.21 8.10 -2.28
N ALA A 382 -7.53 9.19 -1.89
CA ALA A 382 -6.38 9.70 -2.62
C ALA A 382 -5.25 8.67 -2.71
N THR A 383 -5.01 7.94 -1.62
CA THR A 383 -3.98 6.89 -1.60
C THR A 383 -4.31 5.73 -2.54
N TRP A 384 -5.60 5.50 -2.82
CA TRP A 384 -6.07 4.42 -3.68
C TRP A 384 -5.70 4.69 -5.14
N VAL A 385 -5.91 5.93 -5.59
CA VAL A 385 -5.59 6.35 -6.96
C VAL A 385 -4.08 6.26 -7.21
N SER A 386 -3.26 6.77 -6.28
CA SER A 386 -1.80 6.67 -6.39
C SER A 386 -1.30 5.23 -6.41
N ALA A 387 -1.95 4.32 -5.68
CA ALA A 387 -1.58 2.90 -5.68
C ALA A 387 -1.93 2.18 -6.98
N ILE A 388 -3.05 2.56 -7.63
CA ILE A 388 -3.42 2.05 -8.95
C ILE A 388 -2.38 2.45 -9.98
N GLN A 389 -2.04 3.74 -10.04
CA GLN A 389 -1.01 4.26 -10.94
C GLN A 389 0.34 3.57 -10.70
N SER A 390 0.75 3.44 -9.43
CA SER A 390 1.99 2.76 -9.07
C SER A 390 1.99 1.28 -9.52
N THR A 391 0.87 0.58 -9.35
CA THR A 391 0.73 -0.82 -9.79
C THR A 391 0.75 -0.95 -11.31
N GLN A 392 0.13 -0.02 -12.05
CA GLN A 392 0.20 0.02 -13.51
C GLN A 392 1.64 0.25 -14.00
N SER A 393 2.38 1.18 -13.40
CA SER A 393 3.80 1.39 -13.70
C SER A 393 4.65 0.15 -13.40
N ALA A 394 4.36 -0.57 -12.30
CA ALA A 394 5.03 -1.83 -12.00
C ALA A 394 4.76 -2.91 -13.05
N ARG A 395 3.49 -3.08 -13.49
CA ARG A 395 3.12 -3.99 -14.58
C ARG A 395 3.88 -3.70 -15.86
N GLN A 396 3.87 -2.44 -16.27
CA GLN A 396 4.60 -1.99 -17.45
C GLN A 396 6.10 -2.30 -17.37
N THR A 397 6.70 -2.13 -16.18
CA THR A 397 8.11 -2.46 -15.95
C THR A 397 8.38 -3.96 -16.10
N ILE A 398 7.51 -4.80 -15.55
CA ILE A 398 7.59 -6.26 -15.67
C ILE A 398 7.48 -6.68 -17.14
N ASP A 399 6.53 -6.11 -17.89
CA ASP A 399 6.32 -6.41 -19.30
C ASP A 399 7.50 -5.96 -20.17
N ALA A 400 8.08 -4.80 -19.87
CA ALA A 400 9.32 -4.35 -20.52
C ALA A 400 10.48 -5.32 -20.24
N ALA A 401 10.63 -5.79 -19.00
CA ALA A 401 11.64 -6.78 -18.62
C ALA A 401 11.46 -8.11 -19.37
N ARG A 402 10.21 -8.59 -19.51
CA ARG A 402 9.88 -9.79 -20.31
C ARG A 402 10.32 -9.63 -21.77
N ILE A 403 10.05 -8.47 -22.38
CA ILE A 403 10.46 -8.18 -23.76
C ILE A 403 11.99 -8.14 -23.88
N ILE A 404 12.69 -7.50 -22.95
CA ILE A 404 14.16 -7.40 -22.95
C ILE A 404 14.80 -8.78 -22.81
N VAL A 405 14.32 -9.60 -21.87
CA VAL A 405 14.81 -10.97 -21.70
C VAL A 405 14.58 -11.79 -22.97
N ALA A 406 13.42 -11.62 -23.64
CA ALA A 406 13.17 -12.28 -24.92
C ALA A 406 14.10 -11.81 -26.05
N ILE A 407 14.40 -10.50 -26.13
CA ILE A 407 15.39 -9.95 -27.07
C ILE A 407 16.78 -10.55 -26.81
N GLU A 408 17.18 -10.63 -25.55
CA GLU A 408 18.48 -11.19 -25.16
C GLU A 408 18.55 -12.70 -25.42
N ARG A 409 17.47 -13.46 -25.21
CA ARG A 409 17.39 -14.88 -25.60
C ARG A 409 17.51 -15.06 -27.11
N TYR A 410 16.80 -14.24 -27.91
CA TYR A 410 16.93 -14.23 -29.37
C TYR A 410 18.36 -13.98 -29.81
N ARG A 411 19.02 -12.99 -29.19
CA ARG A 411 20.40 -12.63 -29.47
C ARG A 411 21.40 -13.72 -29.09
N ALA A 412 21.21 -14.37 -27.93
CA ALA A 412 22.06 -15.46 -27.48
C ALA A 412 22.02 -16.65 -28.46
N GLU A 413 20.87 -16.93 -29.07
CA GLU A 413 20.73 -18.01 -30.04
C GLU A 413 21.18 -17.64 -31.46
N SER A 414 20.79 -16.47 -31.96
CA SER A 414 21.01 -16.07 -33.35
C SER A 414 22.34 -15.33 -33.58
N GLY A 415 22.93 -14.78 -32.52
CA GLY A 415 24.07 -13.85 -32.60
C GLY A 415 23.69 -12.43 -33.02
N GLU A 416 22.43 -12.14 -33.33
CA GLU A 416 21.96 -10.84 -33.81
C GLU A 416 20.76 -10.32 -33.01
N LEU A 417 20.49 -9.02 -33.10
CA LEU A 417 19.25 -8.45 -32.57
C LEU A 417 18.04 -8.79 -33.44
N PRO A 418 16.85 -9.05 -32.85
CA PRO A 418 15.65 -9.27 -33.64
C PRO A 418 15.37 -8.06 -34.55
N PRO A 419 14.88 -8.26 -35.78
CA PRO A 419 14.55 -7.15 -36.67
C PRO A 419 13.43 -6.26 -36.10
N ASP A 420 12.47 -6.86 -35.40
CA ASP A 420 11.36 -6.21 -34.71
C ASP A 420 10.82 -7.14 -33.59
N LEU A 421 9.88 -6.65 -32.78
CA LEU A 421 9.34 -7.42 -31.65
C LEU A 421 8.52 -8.65 -32.08
N THR A 422 7.99 -8.70 -33.31
CA THR A 422 7.20 -9.85 -33.77
C THR A 422 8.05 -11.09 -34.00
N ALA A 423 9.35 -10.91 -34.29
CA ALA A 423 10.31 -12.01 -34.40
C ALA A 423 10.54 -12.79 -33.09
N LEU A 424 10.08 -12.26 -31.95
CA LEU A 424 10.14 -12.92 -30.65
C LEU A 424 9.03 -13.96 -30.47
N VAL A 425 7.96 -13.89 -31.25
CA VAL A 425 6.77 -14.73 -31.16
C VAL A 425 6.83 -15.86 -32.20
N PRO A 426 6.41 -17.10 -31.87
CA PRO A 426 5.91 -17.58 -30.57
C PRO A 426 7.01 -18.17 -29.68
N LYS A 427 8.28 -18.12 -30.12
CA LYS A 427 9.35 -18.91 -29.49
C LYS A 427 9.78 -18.37 -28.13
N TYR A 428 9.96 -17.06 -28.00
CA TYR A 428 10.47 -16.42 -26.78
C TYR A 428 9.37 -15.75 -25.97
N LEU A 429 8.27 -15.35 -26.63
CA LEU A 429 7.06 -14.79 -26.04
C LEU A 429 5.83 -15.44 -26.67
N GLU A 430 4.76 -15.62 -25.90
CA GLU A 430 3.47 -16.06 -26.43
C GLU A 430 2.83 -14.98 -27.32
N ALA A 431 2.88 -13.73 -26.85
CA ALA A 431 2.51 -12.54 -27.59
C ALA A 431 3.38 -11.37 -27.10
N VAL A 432 3.52 -10.31 -27.92
CA VAL A 432 4.20 -9.09 -27.48
C VAL A 432 3.29 -8.36 -26.48
N PRO A 433 3.71 -8.11 -25.22
CA PRO A 433 2.92 -7.35 -24.26
C PRO A 433 2.55 -5.97 -24.81
N THR A 434 1.35 -5.51 -24.48
CA THR A 434 0.92 -4.14 -24.73
C THR A 434 1.35 -3.24 -23.58
N ASP A 435 1.65 -2.00 -23.91
CA ASP A 435 1.89 -0.94 -22.96
C ASP A 435 0.62 -0.72 -22.12
N VAL A 436 0.74 -0.94 -20.80
CA VAL A 436 -0.39 -0.84 -19.87
C VAL A 436 -0.95 0.59 -19.76
N ILE A 437 -0.14 1.60 -20.10
CA ILE A 437 -0.51 3.00 -19.96
C ILE A 437 -1.26 3.50 -21.19
N THR A 438 -0.77 3.18 -22.39
CA THR A 438 -1.32 3.70 -23.66
C THR A 438 -2.23 2.71 -24.37
N GLY A 439 -2.16 1.43 -24.02
CA GLY A 439 -2.80 0.35 -24.75
C GLY A 439 -2.14 0.01 -26.10
N THR A 440 -1.01 0.63 -26.45
CA THR A 440 -0.29 0.38 -27.71
C THR A 440 0.85 -0.62 -27.52
N SER A 441 1.49 -1.09 -28.60
CA SER A 441 2.73 -1.89 -28.46
C SER A 441 3.88 -1.06 -27.90
N PHE A 442 4.82 -1.70 -27.19
CA PHE A 442 6.11 -1.09 -26.87
C PHE A 442 6.88 -0.71 -28.14
N MET A 443 7.64 0.38 -28.05
CA MET A 443 8.48 0.85 -29.14
C MET A 443 9.87 0.25 -29.03
N TYR A 444 10.41 -0.22 -30.16
CA TYR A 444 11.72 -0.87 -30.25
C TYR A 444 12.52 -0.27 -31.40
N ALA A 445 13.81 0.01 -31.16
CA ALA A 445 14.73 0.43 -32.20
C ALA A 445 16.15 -0.08 -31.92
N LYS A 446 16.81 -0.60 -32.95
CA LYS A 446 18.26 -0.85 -32.91
C LYS A 446 18.99 0.49 -32.87
N THR A 447 19.95 0.64 -31.96
CA THR A 447 20.73 1.88 -31.82
C THR A 447 22.14 1.58 -31.34
N SER A 448 23.14 2.25 -31.89
CA SER A 448 24.53 2.14 -31.44
C SER A 448 24.85 3.06 -30.24
N LEU A 449 23.89 3.86 -29.78
CA LEU A 449 24.09 4.82 -28.67
C LEU A 449 24.07 4.16 -27.30
N LEU A 450 23.48 2.97 -27.19
CA LEU A 450 23.38 2.21 -25.95
C LEU A 450 24.31 0.98 -26.03
N SER A 451 24.89 0.58 -24.90
CA SER A 451 25.80 -0.56 -24.77
C SER A 451 25.19 -1.88 -25.29
N ASN A 452 23.91 -2.08 -25.01
CA ASN A 452 23.16 -3.25 -25.44
C ASN A 452 22.72 -3.19 -26.91
N GLY A 453 22.91 -2.09 -27.63
CA GLY A 453 22.64 -1.98 -29.07
C GLY A 453 21.17 -1.75 -29.47
N TYR A 454 20.27 -1.50 -28.52
CA TYR A 454 18.86 -1.21 -28.80
C TYR A 454 18.20 -0.39 -27.69
N ALA A 455 17.12 0.31 -28.05
CA ALA A 455 16.23 0.99 -27.13
C ALA A 455 14.86 0.30 -27.14
N LEU A 456 14.27 0.14 -25.95
CA LEU A 456 12.89 -0.26 -25.74
C LEU A 456 12.24 0.80 -24.86
N TRP A 457 11.09 1.35 -25.27
CA TRP A 457 10.41 2.38 -24.48
C TRP A 457 8.89 2.29 -24.60
N SER A 458 8.23 2.80 -23.55
CA SER A 458 6.81 3.16 -23.55
C SER A 458 6.67 4.64 -23.93
N VAL A 459 5.55 5.00 -24.55
CA VAL A 459 5.21 6.40 -24.86
C VAL A 459 4.71 7.17 -23.62
N GLY A 460 4.40 6.47 -22.53
CA GLY A 460 4.04 7.06 -21.24
C GLY A 460 2.65 7.72 -21.21
N LEU A 461 2.28 8.24 -20.02
CA LEU A 461 0.97 8.87 -19.77
C LEU A 461 0.75 10.16 -20.58
N ASN A 462 1.84 10.81 -20.98
CA ASN A 462 1.83 12.05 -21.76
C ASN A 462 1.66 11.81 -23.27
N GLY A 463 1.78 10.56 -23.75
CA GLY A 463 1.59 10.23 -25.16
C GLY A 463 2.66 10.83 -26.09
N THR A 464 3.79 11.29 -25.55
CA THR A 464 4.85 12.00 -26.31
C THR A 464 6.24 11.68 -25.83
#